data_AF-A0A5J5N6G8-F1
#
_entry.id   AF-A0A5J5N6G8-F1
#
_cell.length_a   1.000
_cell.length_b   1.000
_cell.length_c   1.000
_cell.angle_alpha   90.00
_cell.angle_beta   90.00
_cell.angle_gamma   90.00
#
_symmetry.space_group_name_H-M   'P 1'
#
loop_
_entity.id
_entity.type
_entity.pdbx_description
1 polymer ?
#
loop_
_entity_poly.entity_id
_entity_poly.type
_entity_poly.pdbx_seq_one_letter_code
_entity_poly.pdbx_strand_id
1 'polypeptide(L)' 'MDSEAQRDGRILDLTDDTWSEDKLPYEDDNGGTTESVKEQEMKWTDLALQYLHQNVPPEGN' A
#
# COMPACT_ATOMS: atom_id res chain seq x y z
N MET A 1 1.83 -2.93 38.17
CA MET A 1 1.96 -2.62 36.72
C MET A 1 1.26 -3.79 36.08
N ASP A 2 -0.05 -3.66 35.93
CA ASP A 2 -0.95 -4.80 35.77
C ASP A 2 -1.31 -4.86 34.29
N SER A 3 -0.30 -5.15 33.46
CA SER A 3 -0.36 -5.12 32.00
C SER A 3 -1.31 -6.15 31.38
N GLU A 4 -2.20 -6.74 32.16
CA GLU A 4 -3.22 -7.65 31.69
C GLU A 4 -4.49 -6.86 31.34
N ALA A 5 -4.83 -6.84 30.05
CA ALA A 5 -6.09 -6.28 29.61
C ALA A 5 -7.23 -7.18 30.11
N GLN A 6 -8.17 -6.63 30.88
CA GLN A 6 -9.38 -7.35 31.27
C GLN A 6 -10.18 -7.73 30.03
N ARG A 7 -10.24 -9.03 29.71
CA ARG A 7 -11.09 -9.58 28.66
C ARG A 7 -12.48 -9.86 29.26
N ASP A 8 -13.55 -9.38 28.63
CA ASP A 8 -14.92 -9.65 29.08
C ASP A 8 -15.24 -11.14 28.83
N GLY A 9 -15.44 -11.90 29.90
CA GLY A 9 -15.73 -13.34 29.83
C GLY A 9 -16.98 -13.69 29.04
N ARG A 10 -17.94 -12.76 28.89
CA ARG A 10 -19.12 -12.97 28.03
C ARG A 10 -18.77 -12.97 26.55
N ILE A 11 -17.73 -12.24 26.16
CA ILE A 11 -17.25 -12.24 24.77
C ILE A 11 -16.54 -13.56 24.46
N LEU A 12 -15.82 -14.13 25.43
CA LEU A 12 -15.19 -15.45 25.29
C LEU A 12 -16.23 -16.57 25.15
N ASP A 13 -17.34 -16.52 25.88
CA ASP A 13 -18.41 -17.54 25.83
C ASP A 13 -19.24 -17.50 24.52
N LEU A 14 -19.27 -16.34 23.86
CA LEU A 14 -19.96 -16.15 22.57
C LEU A 14 -19.06 -16.43 21.36
N THR A 15 -17.74 -16.54 21.57
CA THR A 15 -16.76 -16.78 20.50
C THR A 15 -16.60 -18.28 20.31
N ASP A 16 -17.09 -18.81 19.19
CA ASP A 16 -16.85 -20.20 18.81
C ASP A 16 -15.37 -20.43 18.46
N ASP A 17 -14.81 -21.59 18.82
CA ASP A 17 -13.39 -21.94 18.57
C ASP A 17 -13.03 -21.81 17.08
N THR A 18 -13.98 -22.10 16.18
CA THR A 18 -13.82 -21.97 14.73
C THR A 18 -13.58 -20.52 14.33
N TRP A 19 -14.22 -19.55 15.00
CA TRP A 19 -14.04 -18.12 14.70
C TRP A 19 -12.77 -17.55 15.33
N SER A 20 -12.33 -18.07 16.49
CA SER A 20 -11.08 -17.65 17.12
C SER A 20 -9.84 -18.05 16.31
N GLU A 21 -9.91 -19.17 15.59
CA GLU A 21 -8.81 -19.67 14.75
C GLU A 21 -8.90 -19.19 13.29
N ASP A 22 -10.01 -18.57 12.89
CA ASP A 22 -10.22 -18.07 11.53
C ASP A 22 -9.28 -16.89 11.25
N LYS A 23 -8.16 -17.20 10.60
CA LYS A 23 -7.20 -16.20 10.15
C LYS A 23 -7.62 -15.71 8.77
N LEU A 24 -7.89 -14.41 8.66
CA LEU A 24 -8.14 -13.78 7.36
C LEU A 24 -7.03 -14.13 6.35
N PRO A 25 -7.39 -14.39 5.08
CA PRO A 25 -6.41 -14.58 4.03
C PRO A 25 -5.46 -13.39 4.01
N TYR A 26 -4.20 -13.63 3.68
CA TYR A 26 -3.26 -12.54 3.48
C TYR A 26 -3.79 -11.67 2.35
N GLU A 27 -4.14 -10.43 2.65
CA GLU A 27 -4.36 -9.41 1.62
C GLU A 27 -3.12 -9.43 0.73
N ASP A 28 -3.27 -9.77 -0.54
CA ASP A 28 -2.22 -9.51 -1.51
C ASP A 28 -1.88 -8.02 -1.38
N ASP A 29 -0.59 -7.70 -1.26
CA ASP A 29 -0.02 -6.37 -1.01
C ASP A 29 -0.27 -5.36 -2.16
N ASN A 30 -1.41 -5.46 -2.84
CA ASN A 30 -1.99 -4.48 -3.75
C ASN A 30 -2.51 -3.23 -3.01
N GLY A 31 -2.09 -3.01 -1.76
CA GLY A 31 -2.38 -1.83 -0.97
C GLY A 31 -1.51 -0.62 -1.31
N GLY A 32 -0.49 -0.77 -2.16
CA GLY A 32 0.19 0.34 -2.82
C GLY A 32 -0.36 0.47 -4.23
N THR A 33 -0.98 1.61 -4.56
CA THR A 33 -1.51 2.01 -5.88
C THR A 33 -1.06 1.07 -6.99
N THR A 34 -1.93 0.16 -7.44
CA THR A 34 -1.62 -0.75 -8.54
C THR A 34 -1.50 0.07 -9.82
N GLU A 35 -0.36 0.74 -10.00
CA GLU A 35 -0.10 1.44 -11.25
C GLU A 35 0.07 0.37 -12.34
N SER A 36 -0.66 0.53 -13.43
CA SER A 36 -0.46 -0.35 -14.57
C SER A 36 0.95 -0.15 -15.10
N VAL A 37 1.59 -1.21 -15.60
CA VAL A 37 2.88 -1.11 -16.33
C VAL A 37 2.84 0.02 -17.36
N LYS A 38 1.70 0.19 -18.03
CA LYS A 38 1.48 1.27 -19.00
C LYS A 38 1.57 2.68 -18.39
N GLU A 39 1.00 2.87 -17.21
CA GLU A 39 1.05 4.17 -16.51
C GLU A 39 2.48 4.48 -16.07
N GLN A 40 3.21 3.46 -15.64
CA GLN A 40 4.62 3.57 -15.31
C GLN A 40 5.43 4.00 -16.53
N GLU A 41 5.27 3.31 -17.66
CA GLU A 41 5.93 3.65 -18.94
C GLU A 41 5.62 5.08 -19.40
N MET A 42 4.38 5.54 -19.23
CA MET A 42 3.99 6.92 -19.52
C MET A 42 4.74 7.93 -18.64
N LYS A 43 4.83 7.68 -17.33
CA LYS A 43 5.60 8.54 -16.40
C LYS A 43 7.08 8.59 -16.76
N TRP A 44 7.69 7.45 -17.10
CA TRP A 44 9.08 7.40 -17.54
C TRP A 44 9.29 8.19 -18.84
N THR A 45 8.33 8.14 -19.75
CA THR A 45 8.37 8.91 -21.00
C THR A 45 8.30 10.41 -20.73
N ASP A 46 7.36 10.85 -19.88
CA ASP A 46 7.23 12.26 -19.49
C ASP A 46 8.50 12.77 -18.80
N LEU A 47 9.07 11.98 -17.90
CA LEU A 47 10.32 12.31 -17.22
C LEU A 47 11.50 12.49 -18.20
N ALA A 48 11.61 11.62 -19.21
CA ALA A 48 12.64 11.74 -20.24
C ALA A 48 12.49 13.01 -21.08
N LEU A 49 11.25 13.41 -21.39
CA LEU A 49 10.97 14.65 -22.12
C LEU A 49 11.32 15.90 -21.29
N GLN A 50 11.02 15.88 -19.98
CA GLN A 50 11.43 16.95 -19.07
C GLN A 50 12.95 17.11 -19.01
N TYR A 51 13.67 15.98 -18.96
CA TYR A 51 15.13 16.01 -18.98
C TYR A 51 15.65 16.59 -20.29
N LEU A 52 15.10 16.19 -21.44
CA LEU A 52 15.49 16.77 -22.73
C LEU A 52 15.29 18.29 -22.74
N HIS A 53 14.13 18.78 -22.30
CA HIS A 53 13.83 20.22 -22.26
C HIS A 53 14.79 20.99 -21.34
N GLN A 54 15.17 20.44 -20.18
CA GLN A 54 16.17 21.06 -19.30
C GLN A 54 17.59 21.10 -19.87
N ASN A 55 17.93 20.19 -20.78
CA ASN A 55 19.26 20.12 -21.38
C ASN A 55 19.38 20.88 -22.71
N VAL A 56 18.31 21.53 -23.19
CA VAL A 56 18.40 22.48 -24.31
C VAL A 56 18.97 23.80 -23.76
N PRO A 57 20.18 24.23 -24.17
CA PRO A 57 20.67 25.55 -23.80
C PRO A 57 19.68 26.61 -24.28
N PRO A 58 19.47 27.71 -23.53
CA PRO A 58 18.72 28.84 -24.08
C PRO A 58 19.43 29.27 -25.36
N GLU A 59 18.74 29.23 -26.50
CA GLU A 59 19.27 29.77 -27.74
C GLU A 59 19.58 31.24 -27.47
N GLY A 60 20.89 31.53 -27.39
CA GLY A 60 21.40 32.82 -26.97
C GLY A 60 20.92 33.93 -27.90
N ASN A 61 20.51 35.05 -27.30
CA ASN A 61 20.24 36.30 -27.98
C ASN A 61 21.06 37.41 -27.34
#